data_AF-A0A3N5J4A0-F1
#
_entry.id   AF-A0A3N5J4A0-F1
#
_cell.length_a   1.000
_cell.length_b   1.000
_cell.length_c   1.000
_cell.angle_alpha   90.00
_cell.angle_beta   90.00
_cell.angle_gamma   90.00
#
_symmetry.space_group_name_H-M   'P 1'
#
loop_
_entity.id
_entity.type
_entity.pdbx_description
1 polymer ?
#
loop_
_entity_poly.entity_id
_entity_poly.type
_entity_poly.pdbx_seq_one_letter_code
_entity_poly.pdbx_strand_id
1 'polypeptide(L)'
;MFSPLKLPVNISQTIHPSLFPSAIAAMKNGCWTGAANIPMKSVSSWALSLNSSRNAGLAVRSGKAEALEILKKSAEAGLIHTSSNTQERIDFICNCCTCCCGILQGVYRFNDPVRSVSSNFEAALCADACTGCGECVDRCQMDAITIAEDQAKIELNRCIGCGVCVYHCPTNAITLVSRADFVEPPKSFKELIKKQAAAKMKKG
;
A
#
# COMPACT_ATOMS: atom_id res chain seq x y z
N MET A 1 22.89 10.33 35.42
CA MET A 1 23.82 10.25 34.29
C MET A 1 23.35 9.17 33.32
N PHE A 2 22.70 9.56 32.22
CA PHE A 2 22.68 8.80 30.97
C PHE A 2 22.69 9.85 29.85
N SER A 3 23.74 9.81 29.04
CA SER A 3 24.01 10.77 27.98
C SER A 3 23.19 10.42 26.72
N PRO A 4 22.53 11.37 26.05
CA PRO A 4 21.90 11.10 24.75
C PRO A 4 22.97 10.90 23.67
N LEU A 5 22.82 9.83 22.86
CA LEU A 5 23.62 9.63 21.65
C LEU A 5 23.38 10.81 20.69
N LYS A 6 24.45 11.56 20.40
CA LYS A 6 24.49 12.56 19.33
C LYS A 6 24.54 11.84 17.98
N LEU A 7 23.53 12.06 17.13
CA LEU A 7 23.62 11.76 15.70
C LEU A 7 24.51 12.83 15.03
N PRO A 8 25.49 12.46 14.18
CA PRO A 8 26.50 13.39 13.69
C PRO A 8 26.09 14.03 12.36
N VAL A 9 24.94 14.72 12.29
CA VAL A 9 24.65 15.66 11.18
C VAL A 9 23.51 16.60 11.54
N ASN A 10 23.79 17.90 11.50
CA ASN A 10 22.80 18.97 11.62
C ASN A 10 22.15 19.20 10.25
N ILE A 11 20.98 18.61 10.03
CA ILE A 11 20.24 18.63 8.74
C ILE A 11 19.81 20.06 8.35
N SER A 12 19.87 21.02 9.28
CA SER A 12 19.52 22.42 9.01
C SER A 12 20.55 23.17 8.15
N GLN A 13 21.76 22.62 7.92
CA GLN A 13 22.82 23.29 7.16
C GLN A 13 22.93 22.85 5.68
N THR A 14 22.09 21.93 5.21
CA THR A 14 22.15 21.41 3.82
C THR A 14 21.08 21.98 2.89
N ILE A 15 20.23 22.90 3.37
CA ILE A 15 19.11 23.43 2.59
C ILE A 15 19.41 24.89 2.23
N HIS A 16 19.85 25.12 0.99
CA HIS A 16 20.10 26.47 0.48
C HIS A 16 18.75 27.17 0.17
N PRO A 17 18.46 28.35 0.75
CA PRO A 17 17.15 29.01 0.63
C PRO A 17 16.75 29.42 -0.80
N SER A 18 17.69 29.46 -1.75
CA SER A 18 17.42 29.86 -3.14
C SER A 18 16.81 28.76 -4.02
N LEU A 19 16.61 27.54 -3.51
CA LEU A 19 16.04 26.42 -4.28
C LEU A 19 14.51 26.33 -4.24
N PHE A 20 13.83 27.23 -3.51
CA PHE A 20 12.37 27.23 -3.45
C PHE A 20 11.79 28.65 -3.52
N PRO A 21 11.50 29.18 -4.73
CA PRO A 21 10.61 30.33 -4.84
C PRO A 21 9.18 29.87 -4.53
N SER A 22 8.71 30.26 -3.34
CA SER A 22 7.30 30.52 -2.99
C SER A 22 6.23 29.63 -3.64
N ALA A 23 6.07 28.40 -3.15
CA ALA A 23 4.80 27.68 -3.20
C ALA A 23 4.77 26.61 -2.10
N ILE A 24 3.85 26.75 -1.16
CA ILE A 24 3.39 25.67 -0.29
C ILE A 24 2.68 24.67 -1.21
N ALA A 25 3.43 23.71 -1.76
CA ALA A 25 2.90 22.56 -2.48
C ALA A 25 3.87 21.39 -2.28
N ALA A 26 3.36 20.33 -1.65
CA ALA A 26 4.06 19.12 -1.26
C ALA A 26 5.12 18.65 -2.29
N MET A 27 6.32 18.32 -1.79
CA MET A 27 7.43 17.81 -2.58
C MET A 27 7.01 16.59 -3.42
N LYS A 28 6.92 16.76 -4.74
CA LYS A 28 6.56 15.71 -5.72
C LYS A 28 7.62 14.63 -5.94
N ASN A 29 8.78 14.66 -5.27
CA ASN A 29 9.90 13.71 -5.51
C ASN A 29 10.48 13.08 -4.22
N GLY A 30 9.74 13.08 -3.10
CA GLY A 30 10.11 12.39 -1.84
C GLY A 30 9.17 11.22 -1.55
N CYS A 31 9.61 10.22 -0.78
CA CYS A 31 8.78 9.08 -0.39
C CYS A 31 7.49 9.57 0.32
N TRP A 32 6.34 9.39 -0.35
CA TRP A 32 5.02 9.91 0.04
C TRP A 32 4.59 9.49 1.45
N THR A 33 5.07 8.35 1.94
CA THR A 33 4.69 7.80 3.24
C THR A 33 5.70 8.05 4.36
N GLY A 34 6.81 8.75 4.10
CA GLY A 34 7.95 8.82 5.02
C GLY A 34 8.73 7.50 5.14
N ALA A 35 8.36 6.48 4.37
CA ALA A 35 8.99 5.16 4.35
C ALA A 35 10.33 5.12 3.58
N ALA A 36 10.97 6.26 3.30
CA ALA A 36 12.23 6.33 2.55
C ALA A 36 13.34 5.44 3.17
N ASN A 37 13.24 5.18 4.48
CA ASN A 37 14.18 4.35 5.24
C ASN A 37 13.62 2.95 5.60
N ILE A 38 12.40 2.60 5.16
CA ILE A 38 11.85 1.27 5.34
C ILE A 38 12.16 0.50 4.05
N PRO A 39 13.06 -0.49 4.09
CA PRO A 39 13.35 -1.27 2.89
C PRO A 39 12.03 -1.89 2.42
N MET A 40 11.70 -1.73 1.14
CA MET A 40 10.57 -2.44 0.51
C MET A 40 10.84 -3.94 0.61
N LYS A 41 10.39 -4.56 1.72
CA LYS A 41 10.56 -5.98 1.94
C LYS A 41 9.30 -6.68 1.47
N SER A 42 9.45 -7.52 0.45
CA SER A 42 8.45 -8.54 0.13
C SER A 42 8.63 -9.75 1.03
N VAL A 43 7.55 -10.28 1.57
CA VAL A 43 7.53 -11.56 2.28
C VAL A 43 7.01 -12.61 1.30
N SER A 44 7.65 -13.78 1.21
CA SER A 44 7.16 -14.87 0.38
C SER A 44 7.21 -16.19 1.13
N SER A 45 6.20 -17.03 0.91
CA SER A 45 6.07 -18.37 1.49
C SER A 45 6.77 -19.45 0.65
N TRP A 46 7.24 -19.10 -0.55
CA TRP A 46 7.79 -20.05 -1.51
C TRP A 46 9.30 -20.26 -1.37
N ALA A 47 9.68 -21.27 -0.62
CA ALA A 47 11.09 -21.62 -0.42
C ALA A 47 11.83 -22.02 -1.71
N LEU A 48 11.14 -22.60 -2.70
CA LEU A 48 11.76 -23.11 -3.95
C LEU A 48 12.05 -22.01 -4.97
N SER A 49 11.12 -21.10 -5.23
CA SER A 49 11.33 -19.97 -6.16
C SER A 49 12.31 -18.93 -5.60
N LEU A 50 12.49 -18.89 -4.28
CA LEU A 50 13.46 -18.02 -3.63
C LEU A 50 14.87 -18.63 -3.57
N ASN A 51 15.11 -19.88 -3.99
CA ASN A 51 16.44 -20.45 -3.85
C ASN A 51 17.47 -19.72 -4.72
N SER A 52 17.07 -19.33 -5.94
CA SER A 52 17.88 -18.48 -6.81
C SER A 52 18.09 -17.08 -6.20
N SER A 53 17.03 -16.44 -5.69
CA SER A 53 17.14 -15.14 -5.01
C SER A 53 18.00 -15.19 -3.75
N ARG A 54 17.93 -16.28 -2.97
CA ARG A 54 18.76 -16.54 -1.79
C ARG A 54 20.22 -16.71 -2.18
N ASN A 55 20.49 -17.50 -3.23
CA ASN A 55 21.85 -17.70 -3.74
C ASN A 55 22.44 -16.40 -4.30
N ALA A 56 21.62 -15.52 -4.86
CA ALA A 56 22.00 -14.19 -5.32
C ALA A 56 22.11 -13.15 -4.17
N GLY A 57 21.86 -13.53 -2.91
CA GLY A 57 21.87 -12.61 -1.76
C GLY A 57 20.71 -11.61 -1.72
N LEU A 58 19.70 -11.79 -2.58
CA LEU A 58 18.52 -10.92 -2.70
C LEU A 58 17.36 -11.32 -1.78
N ALA A 59 17.45 -12.49 -1.14
CA ALA A 59 16.43 -12.97 -0.21
C ALA A 59 17.07 -13.63 1.03
N VAL A 60 16.50 -13.36 2.19
CA VAL A 60 16.86 -13.99 3.47
C VAL A 60 15.70 -14.86 3.96
N ARG A 61 16.01 -15.90 4.74
CA ARG A 61 14.97 -16.64 5.47
C ARG A 61 14.60 -15.85 6.71
N SER A 62 13.30 -15.69 6.95
CA SER A 62 12.76 -15.10 8.17
C SER A 62 11.86 -16.10 8.89
N GLY A 63 11.77 -15.98 10.21
CA GLY A 63 10.77 -16.69 11.00
C GLY A 63 9.36 -16.11 10.80
N LYS A 64 8.33 -16.83 11.25
CA LYS A 64 6.94 -16.33 11.21
C LYS A 64 6.78 -15.00 11.96
N ALA A 65 7.35 -14.89 13.16
CA ALA A 65 7.27 -13.69 13.99
C ALA A 65 7.94 -12.48 13.31
N GLU A 66 9.12 -12.68 12.73
CA GLU A 66 9.83 -11.63 11.99
C GLU A 66 9.04 -11.19 10.75
N ALA A 67 8.45 -12.13 10.01
CA ALA A 67 7.62 -11.81 8.86
C ALA A 67 6.39 -10.97 9.24
N LEU A 68 5.71 -11.31 10.35
CA LEU A 68 4.58 -10.53 10.87
C LEU A 68 5.00 -9.13 11.31
N GLU A 69 6.17 -8.99 11.93
CA GLU A 69 6.72 -7.69 12.32
C GLU A 69 7.03 -6.81 11.11
N ILE A 70 7.53 -7.39 10.02
CA ILE A 70 7.75 -6.69 8.75
C ILE A 70 6.41 -6.17 8.19
N LEU A 71 5.36 -7.00 8.21
CA LEU A 71 4.04 -6.59 7.74
C LEU A 71 3.46 -5.46 8.61
N LYS A 72 3.58 -5.58 9.93
CA LYS A 72 3.13 -4.54 10.86
C LYS A 72 3.82 -3.20 10.60
N LYS A 73 5.15 -3.17 10.53
CA LYS A 73 5.92 -1.94 10.22
C LYS A 73 5.55 -1.36 8.86
N SER A 74 5.25 -2.22 7.89
CA SER A 74 4.80 -1.78 6.57
C SER A 74 3.42 -1.11 6.61
N ALA A 75 2.48 -1.67 7.38
CA ALA A 75 1.16 -1.09 7.60
C ALA A 75 1.23 0.25 8.35
N GLU A 76 2.03 0.32 9.43
CA GLU A 76 2.30 1.55 10.18
C GLU A 76 2.90 2.65 9.29
N ALA A 77 3.70 2.26 8.30
CA ALA A 77 4.27 3.17 7.33
C ALA A 77 3.32 3.48 6.15
N GLY A 78 2.06 3.07 6.20
CA GLY A 78 1.08 3.35 5.16
C GLY A 78 1.36 2.69 3.81
N LEU A 79 2.13 1.59 3.78
CA LEU A 79 2.36 0.81 2.57
C LEU A 79 1.13 -0.04 2.23
N ILE A 80 0.86 -0.21 0.94
CA ILE A 80 -0.19 -1.11 0.47
C ILE A 80 0.36 -2.55 0.51
N HIS A 81 -0.33 -3.41 1.26
CA HIS A 81 -0.16 -4.84 1.17
C HIS A 81 -0.82 -5.36 -0.10
N THR A 82 -0.04 -5.98 -0.98
CA THR A 82 -0.58 -6.72 -2.13
C THR A 82 -0.09 -8.16 -2.08
N SER A 83 -0.91 -9.08 -2.52
CA SER A 83 -0.61 -10.51 -2.45
C SER A 83 -1.06 -11.25 -3.71
N SER A 84 -0.63 -12.50 -3.84
CA SER A 84 -1.29 -13.45 -4.74
C SER A 84 -2.74 -13.66 -4.26
N ASN A 85 -3.71 -13.32 -5.11
CA ASN A 85 -5.12 -13.50 -4.80
C ASN A 85 -5.56 -14.95 -5.08
N THR A 86 -5.23 -15.86 -4.17
CA THR A 86 -5.51 -17.31 -4.25
C THR A 86 -5.97 -17.87 -2.91
N GLN A 87 -6.81 -18.91 -2.92
CA GLN A 87 -7.44 -19.44 -1.70
C GLN A 87 -6.52 -20.33 -0.86
N GLU A 88 -5.81 -21.27 -1.48
CA GLU A 88 -5.09 -22.34 -0.76
C GLU A 88 -3.86 -21.83 -0.01
N ARG A 89 -3.20 -20.79 -0.54
CA ARG A 89 -2.02 -20.15 0.05
C ARG A 89 -1.78 -18.78 -0.55
N ILE A 90 -0.97 -17.99 0.15
CA ILE A 90 -0.41 -16.74 -0.34
C ILE A 90 1.06 -16.99 -0.72
N ASP A 91 1.40 -16.86 -2.00
CA ASP A 91 2.76 -17.13 -2.51
C ASP A 91 3.74 -15.98 -2.19
N PHE A 92 3.23 -14.74 -2.22
CA PHE A 92 3.96 -13.54 -1.86
C PHE A 92 3.04 -12.47 -1.27
N ILE A 93 3.63 -11.60 -0.47
CA ILE A 93 3.09 -10.32 -0.05
C ILE A 93 4.14 -9.26 -0.36
N CYS A 94 3.81 -8.26 -1.17
CA CYS A 94 4.65 -7.10 -1.34
C CYS A 94 4.04 -5.87 -0.66
N ASN A 95 4.92 -5.03 -0.14
CA ASN A 95 4.60 -3.89 0.71
C ASN A 95 5.18 -2.65 0.04
N CYS A 96 4.35 -1.90 -0.68
CA CYS A 96 4.83 -0.84 -1.57
C CYS A 96 3.99 0.44 -1.46
N CYS A 97 4.56 1.56 -1.90
CA CYS A 97 3.81 2.77 -2.22
C CYS A 97 3.88 3.17 -3.70
N THR A 98 2.91 3.97 -4.14
CA THR A 98 2.92 4.67 -5.45
C THR A 98 4.14 5.58 -5.65
N CYS A 99 4.89 5.87 -4.57
CA CYS A 99 6.12 6.66 -4.60
C CYS A 99 7.21 6.07 -5.54
N CYS A 100 7.40 4.75 -5.57
CA CYS A 100 8.49 4.09 -6.30
C CYS A 100 8.08 2.76 -6.97
N CYS A 101 6.91 2.21 -6.64
CA CYS A 101 6.43 0.98 -7.27
C CYS A 101 5.77 1.29 -8.61
N GLY A 102 6.44 0.92 -9.70
CA GLY A 102 5.91 1.11 -11.07
C GLY A 102 4.55 0.45 -11.31
N ILE A 103 4.24 -0.65 -10.61
CA ILE A 103 2.93 -1.30 -10.68
C ILE A 103 1.86 -0.39 -10.06
N LEU A 104 2.05 0.05 -8.81
CA LEU A 104 1.08 0.91 -8.14
C LEU A 104 0.96 2.28 -8.81
N GLN A 105 2.05 2.84 -9.35
CA GLN A 105 1.99 4.03 -10.20
C GLN A 105 1.15 3.79 -11.47
N GLY A 106 1.31 2.63 -12.11
CA GLY A 106 0.50 2.24 -13.25
C GLY A 106 -0.98 2.17 -12.90
N VAL A 107 -1.32 1.55 -11.74
CA VAL A 107 -2.69 1.50 -11.23
C VAL A 107 -3.24 2.89 -10.96
N TYR A 108 -2.49 3.71 -10.21
CA TYR A 108 -2.89 5.07 -9.83
C TYR A 108 -3.26 5.96 -11.04
N ARG A 109 -2.54 5.82 -12.14
CA ARG A 109 -2.73 6.61 -13.37
C ARG A 109 -4.04 6.30 -14.11
N PHE A 110 -4.73 5.21 -13.79
CA PHE A 110 -6.06 4.97 -14.34
C PHE A 110 -7.08 5.92 -13.73
N ASN A 111 -8.04 6.37 -14.54
CA ASN A 111 -9.19 7.14 -14.06
C ASN A 111 -10.14 6.28 -13.23
N ASP A 112 -10.19 4.98 -13.53
CA ASP A 112 -11.04 3.97 -12.90
C ASP A 112 -10.19 2.74 -12.53
N PRO A 113 -9.27 2.86 -11.55
CA PRO A 113 -8.30 1.81 -11.23
C PRO A 113 -8.95 0.54 -10.69
N VAL A 114 -10.13 0.63 -10.06
CA VAL A 114 -10.82 -0.55 -9.50
C VAL A 114 -11.16 -1.59 -10.58
N ARG A 115 -11.41 -1.15 -11.82
CA ARG A 115 -11.66 -2.06 -12.95
C ARG A 115 -10.43 -2.85 -13.41
N SER A 116 -9.24 -2.38 -13.04
CA SER A 116 -7.97 -3.01 -13.39
C SER A 116 -7.45 -3.87 -12.25
N VAL A 117 -7.45 -3.30 -11.04
CA VAL A 117 -6.95 -3.94 -9.82
C VAL A 117 -7.89 -3.60 -8.67
N SER A 118 -8.47 -4.62 -8.07
CA SER A 118 -9.32 -4.50 -6.89
C SER A 118 -9.12 -5.71 -5.97
N SER A 119 -9.30 -5.48 -4.68
CA SER A 119 -9.66 -6.55 -3.77
C SER A 119 -11.17 -6.83 -3.86
N ASN A 120 -11.62 -7.91 -3.25
CA ASN A 120 -13.05 -8.21 -3.06
C ASN A 120 -13.72 -7.31 -2.01
N PHE A 121 -13.04 -6.28 -1.54
CA PHE A 121 -13.53 -5.36 -0.53
C PHE A 121 -13.45 -3.91 -1.01
N GLU A 122 -14.24 -3.06 -0.38
CA GLU A 122 -14.19 -1.62 -0.53
C GLU A 122 -14.35 -0.91 0.81
N ALA A 123 -13.86 0.33 0.87
CA ALA A 123 -13.94 1.13 2.08
C ALA A 123 -15.36 1.70 2.25
N ALA A 124 -15.91 1.57 3.45
CA ALA A 124 -17.19 2.13 3.86
C ALA A 124 -17.01 3.04 5.07
N LEU A 125 -17.74 4.16 5.11
CA LEU A 125 -17.68 5.14 6.19
C LEU A 125 -18.85 4.99 7.15
N CYS A 126 -18.55 5.03 8.45
CA CYS A 126 -19.49 5.31 9.53
C CYS A 126 -19.49 6.82 9.79
N ALA A 127 -20.54 7.51 9.35
CA ALA A 127 -20.67 8.97 9.46
C ALA A 127 -20.62 9.45 10.93
N ASP A 128 -21.28 8.71 11.84
CA ASP A 128 -21.37 9.07 13.26
C ASP A 128 -20.03 9.02 14.00
N ALA A 129 -19.08 8.22 13.51
CA ALA A 129 -17.73 8.10 14.08
C ALA A 129 -16.70 9.00 13.36
N CYS A 130 -17.06 9.61 12.23
CA CYS A 130 -16.16 10.43 11.45
C CYS A 130 -16.03 11.82 12.05
N THR A 131 -14.80 12.26 12.28
CA THR A 131 -14.49 13.59 12.82
C THR A 131 -13.95 14.56 11.77
N GLY A 132 -13.92 14.16 10.50
CA GLY A 132 -13.37 15.00 9.43
C GLY A 132 -11.86 15.24 9.49
N CYS A 133 -11.11 14.46 10.28
CA CYS A 133 -9.70 14.77 10.60
C CYS A 133 -8.70 14.71 9.43
N GLY A 134 -9.08 14.16 8.27
CA GLY A 134 -8.25 14.15 7.07
C GLY A 134 -7.19 13.04 6.96
N GLU A 135 -6.85 12.31 8.04
CA GLU A 135 -5.78 11.28 7.99
C GLU A 135 -6.00 10.23 6.88
N CYS A 136 -7.26 9.84 6.64
CA CYS A 136 -7.59 8.89 5.57
C CYS A 136 -7.33 9.44 4.15
N VAL A 137 -7.43 10.76 3.95
CA VAL A 137 -7.07 11.44 2.70
C VAL A 137 -5.56 11.37 2.50
N ASP A 138 -4.80 11.75 3.52
CA ASP A 138 -3.33 11.77 3.48
C ASP A 138 -2.71 10.38 3.25
N ARG A 139 -3.41 9.32 3.68
CA ARG A 139 -2.94 7.93 3.53
C ARG A 139 -3.42 7.25 2.24
N CYS A 140 -4.42 7.80 1.55
CA CYS A 140 -5.00 7.14 0.39
C CYS A 140 -4.13 7.31 -0.87
N GLN A 141 -3.31 6.32 -1.18
CA GLN A 141 -2.42 6.38 -2.35
C GLN A 141 -3.14 6.32 -3.71
N MET A 142 -4.46 6.18 -3.72
CA MET A 142 -5.27 6.16 -4.94
C MET A 142 -6.08 7.45 -5.11
N ASP A 143 -5.94 8.45 -4.24
CA ASP A 143 -6.78 9.66 -4.23
C ASP A 143 -8.28 9.32 -4.27
N ALA A 144 -8.68 8.26 -3.54
CA ALA A 144 -10.05 7.78 -3.50
C ALA A 144 -10.86 8.42 -2.37
N ILE A 145 -10.26 9.27 -1.54
CA ILE A 145 -10.91 9.87 -0.37
C ILE A 145 -10.69 11.37 -0.39
N THR A 146 -11.75 12.14 -0.12
CA THR A 146 -11.72 13.59 0.05
C THR A 146 -12.46 13.97 1.33
N ILE A 147 -12.37 15.23 1.79
CA ILE A 147 -13.23 15.77 2.85
C ILE A 147 -14.29 16.66 2.22
N ALA A 148 -15.56 16.43 2.57
CA ALA A 148 -16.70 17.26 2.22
C ALA A 148 -17.66 17.32 3.41
N GLU A 149 -18.18 18.52 3.73
CA GLU A 149 -19.12 18.71 4.85
C GLU A 149 -18.62 18.12 6.18
N ASP A 150 -17.34 18.37 6.49
CA ASP A 150 -16.65 17.86 7.69
C ASP A 150 -16.61 16.32 7.83
N GLN A 151 -16.86 15.59 6.74
CA GLN A 151 -16.80 14.14 6.69
C GLN A 151 -15.95 13.64 5.52
N ALA A 152 -15.43 12.42 5.65
CA ALA A 152 -14.76 11.76 4.54
C ALA A 152 -15.78 11.40 3.45
N LYS A 153 -15.39 11.50 2.19
CA LYS A 153 -16.15 11.02 1.04
C LYS A 153 -15.28 10.07 0.22
N ILE A 154 -15.80 8.88 -0.07
CA ILE A 154 -15.06 7.79 -0.73
C ILE A 154 -15.54 7.63 -2.17
N GLU A 155 -14.64 7.82 -3.14
CA GLU A 155 -14.88 7.59 -4.56
C GLU A 155 -14.59 6.12 -4.91
N LEU A 156 -15.65 5.31 -5.02
CA LEU A 156 -15.54 3.84 -5.13
C LEU A 156 -14.86 3.38 -6.44
N ASN A 157 -14.94 4.15 -7.52
CA ASN A 157 -14.22 3.88 -8.77
C ASN A 157 -12.69 3.97 -8.60
N ARG A 158 -12.20 4.75 -7.62
CA ARG A 158 -10.78 4.84 -7.28
C ARG A 158 -10.37 3.91 -6.14
N CYS A 159 -11.33 3.45 -5.33
CA CYS A 159 -11.07 2.58 -4.19
C CYS A 159 -10.72 1.14 -4.62
N ILE A 160 -9.43 0.80 -4.59
CA ILE A 160 -8.96 -0.56 -4.86
C ILE A 160 -9.12 -1.52 -3.67
N GLY A 161 -9.64 -1.04 -2.53
CA GLY A 161 -9.90 -1.87 -1.34
C GLY A 161 -8.64 -2.30 -0.59
N CYS A 162 -7.62 -1.44 -0.50
CA CYS A 162 -6.33 -1.75 0.13
C CYS A 162 -6.32 -1.69 1.67
N GLY A 163 -7.30 -1.04 2.29
CA GLY A 163 -7.43 -0.96 3.75
C GLY A 163 -6.45 -0.04 4.49
N VAL A 164 -5.57 0.69 3.79
CA VAL A 164 -4.62 1.62 4.46
C VAL A 164 -5.37 2.67 5.28
N CYS A 165 -6.46 3.22 4.76
CA CYS A 165 -7.30 4.19 5.48
C CYS A 165 -7.95 3.61 6.74
N VAL A 166 -8.31 2.32 6.74
CA VAL A 166 -8.89 1.63 7.90
C VAL A 166 -7.85 1.53 9.02
N TYR A 167 -6.62 1.14 8.68
CA TYR A 167 -5.54 0.99 9.67
C TYR A 167 -5.20 2.31 10.38
N HIS A 168 -5.26 3.44 9.65
CA HIS A 168 -4.83 4.74 10.15
C HIS A 168 -5.96 5.62 10.68
N CYS A 169 -7.22 5.19 10.62
CA CYS A 169 -8.33 6.01 11.11
C CYS A 169 -8.34 6.03 12.65
N PRO A 170 -8.11 7.18 13.31
CA PRO A 170 -7.99 7.23 14.77
C PRO A 170 -9.31 6.93 15.49
N THR A 171 -10.45 7.11 14.81
CA THR A 171 -11.79 6.84 15.35
C THR A 171 -12.41 5.56 14.81
N ASN A 172 -11.69 4.78 13.99
CA ASN A 172 -12.20 3.59 13.30
C ASN A 172 -13.48 3.86 12.48
N ALA A 173 -13.65 5.08 11.96
CA ALA A 173 -14.81 5.47 11.16
C ALA A 173 -14.86 4.78 9.78
N ILE A 174 -13.75 4.21 9.29
CA ILE A 174 -13.70 3.54 8.00
C ILE A 174 -13.51 2.04 8.22
N THR A 175 -14.28 1.22 7.51
CA THR A 175 -14.20 -0.25 7.52
C THR A 175 -14.10 -0.80 6.10
N LEU A 176 -13.74 -2.08 5.95
CA LEU A 176 -13.82 -2.78 4.66
C LEU A 176 -15.09 -3.64 4.62
N VAL A 177 -15.89 -3.46 3.57
CA VAL A 177 -17.09 -4.26 3.28
C VAL A 177 -16.91 -5.05 2.00
N SER A 178 -17.59 -6.19 1.86
CA SER A 178 -17.55 -6.97 0.63
C SER A 178 -18.16 -6.18 -0.52
N ARG A 179 -17.54 -6.24 -1.69
CA ARG A 179 -18.12 -5.66 -2.89
C ARG A 179 -19.29 -6.51 -3.39
N ALA A 180 -20.22 -5.87 -4.09
CA ALA A 180 -21.34 -6.53 -4.74
C ALA A 180 -20.90 -7.44 -5.90
N ASP A 181 -19.81 -7.09 -6.59
CA ASP A 181 -19.22 -7.82 -7.70
C ASP A 181 -18.11 -8.78 -7.25
N PHE A 182 -18.23 -9.33 -6.04
CA PHE A 182 -17.26 -10.26 -5.46
C PHE A 182 -16.87 -11.35 -6.47
N VAL A 183 -15.56 -11.50 -6.70
CA VAL A 183 -15.00 -12.55 -7.56
C VAL A 183 -14.29 -13.57 -6.71
N GLU A 184 -14.79 -14.80 -6.71
CA GLU A 184 -14.13 -15.91 -6.03
C GLU A 184 -12.68 -16.08 -6.54
N PRO A 185 -11.66 -15.91 -5.68
CA PRO A 185 -10.27 -16.06 -6.08
C PRO A 185 -10.00 -17.48 -6.59
N PRO A 186 -9.11 -17.68 -7.57
CA PRO A 186 -8.67 -19.02 -7.96
C PRO A 186 -8.13 -19.82 -6.76
N LYS A 187 -8.28 -21.15 -6.78
CA LYS A 187 -7.82 -21.97 -5.65
C LYS A 187 -6.31 -21.90 -5.49
N SER A 188 -5.58 -21.93 -6.61
CA SER A 188 -4.13 -21.98 -6.64
C SER A 188 -3.50 -20.99 -7.63
N PHE A 189 -2.20 -20.71 -7.48
CA PHE A 189 -1.44 -19.87 -8.40
C PHE A 189 -1.50 -20.38 -9.85
N LYS A 190 -1.50 -21.70 -10.04
CA LYS A 190 -1.63 -22.33 -11.36
C LYS A 190 -2.95 -21.96 -12.01
N GLU A 191 -4.04 -21.96 -11.25
CA GLU A 191 -5.35 -21.53 -11.75
C GLU A 191 -5.40 -20.03 -12.02
N LEU A 192 -4.78 -19.21 -11.17
CA LEU A 192 -4.67 -17.77 -11.39
C LEU A 192 -4.00 -17.45 -12.73
N ILE A 193 -2.85 -18.04 -13.02
CA ILE A 193 -2.14 -17.84 -14.28
C ILE A 193 -3.00 -18.30 -15.48
N LYS A 194 -3.69 -19.44 -15.36
CA LYS A 194 -4.61 -19.90 -16.41
C LYS A 194 -5.75 -18.91 -16.67
N LYS A 195 -6.39 -18.39 -15.62
CA LYS A 195 -7.46 -17.39 -15.76
C LYS A 195 -6.95 -16.09 -16.39
N GLN A 196 -5.77 -15.62 -15.98
CA GLN A 196 -5.15 -14.42 -16.55
C GLN A 196 -4.79 -14.60 -18.03
N ALA A 197 -4.22 -15.74 -18.41
CA ALA A 197 -3.91 -16.05 -19.80
C ALA A 197 -5.19 -16.07 -20.67
N ALA A 198 -6.25 -16.74 -20.20
CA ALA A 198 -7.53 -16.78 -20.88
C ALA A 198 -8.18 -15.39 -21.04
N ALA A 199 -8.08 -14.53 -20.01
CA ALA A 199 -8.60 -13.16 -20.07
C ALA A 199 -7.84 -12.29 -21.09
N LYS A 200 -6.53 -12.50 -21.26
CA LYS A 200 -5.73 -11.81 -22.29
C LYS A 200 -6.11 -12.26 -23.70
N MET A 201 -6.34 -13.56 -23.91
CA MET A 201 -6.73 -14.12 -25.21
C MET A 201 -8.11 -13.64 -25.68
N LYS A 202 -9.03 -13.28 -24.77
CA LYS A 202 -10.36 -12.75 -25.13
C LYS A 202 -10.36 -11.26 -25.51
N LYS A 203 -9.26 -10.55 -25.29
CA LYS A 203 -9.11 -9.11 -25.55
C LYS A 203 -8.28 -8.78 -26.79
N GLY A 204 -7.68 -9.79 -27.43
CA GLY A 204 -6.98 -9.68 -28.71
C GLY A 204 -7.88 -10.16 -29.84
#